data_AF-A0A6G3MGT9-F1
#
_entry.id   AF-A0A6G3MGT9-F1
#
_cell.length_a   1.000
_cell.length_b   1.000
_cell.length_c   1.000
_cell.angle_alpha   90.00
_cell.angle_beta   90.00
_cell.angle_gamma   90.00
#
_symmetry.space_group_name_H-M   'P 1'
#
loop_
_entity.id
_entity.type
_entity.pdbx_description
1 polymer ?
#
loop_
_entity_poly.entity_id
_entity_poly.type
_entity_poly.pdbx_seq_one_letter_code
_entity_poly.pdbx_strand_id
1 'polypeptide(L)'
;EIADININQVYNEEEPLLGFSSTTYRFQQKVQYCMQNLLRRWGIFVASNKICFSLFSLIVLIFLSSGIAYHFEVTSNPIDIWSPPNSEFRKQKEYFDENFGPFYRVEQIIMKATNVKNTNHVVDGNNVTFGSTLQSDIIEQVFKLQQDIHQLKATYVSNNIIHNVSLADICFKPLEPQNTHCAMFSITQYFQNNLTLFKEMFNGSDWHNHIYNCVGVPETMVDSSFGNASCFSDFFAPVNPKLVLGNYTDDPIEATVLVINFLVNNYIKNTENSISIAWERSLLAYLKDFKHPNITLSYSAECSVQDEIDRQSHAEARTVSISYLVMFIYVCFSLGTFSFKNFSTFF
;
A
#
# COMPACT_ATOMS: atom_id res chain seq x y z
N GLU A 1 -39.13 6.39 -48.40
CA GLU A 1 -38.62 6.08 -49.74
C GLU A 1 -37.30 5.34 -49.61
N ILE A 2 -37.35 4.01 -49.62
CA ILE A 2 -36.14 3.19 -49.77
C ILE A 2 -35.98 3.08 -51.28
N ALA A 3 -35.07 3.87 -51.84
CA ALA A 3 -34.81 3.86 -53.27
C ALA A 3 -34.36 2.47 -53.70
N ASP A 4 -35.08 1.89 -54.66
CA ASP A 4 -34.66 0.74 -55.45
C ASP A 4 -33.38 1.10 -56.21
N ILE A 5 -32.23 0.86 -55.57
CA ILE A 5 -30.95 0.83 -56.27
C ILE A 5 -30.93 -0.50 -57.03
N ASN A 6 -31.25 -0.40 -58.32
CA ASN A 6 -31.22 -1.49 -59.28
C ASN A 6 -29.80 -2.08 -59.35
N ILE A 7 -29.59 -3.23 -58.72
CA ILE A 7 -28.30 -3.91 -58.51
C ILE A 7 -27.60 -4.26 -59.84
N ASN A 8 -28.32 -4.21 -60.97
CA ASN A 8 -27.78 -4.51 -62.29
C ASN A 8 -26.92 -3.39 -62.90
N GLN A 9 -26.87 -2.18 -62.33
CA GLN A 9 -26.00 -1.11 -62.84
C GLN A 9 -24.56 -1.14 -62.30
N VAL A 10 -24.27 -1.89 -61.24
CA VAL A 10 -22.89 -1.98 -60.67
C VAL A 10 -22.01 -2.99 -61.42
N TYR A 11 -22.55 -3.74 -62.39
CA TYR A 11 -21.80 -4.76 -63.12
C TYR A 11 -20.91 -4.23 -64.26
N ASN A 12 -20.98 -2.94 -64.60
CA ASN A 12 -20.42 -2.46 -65.88
C ASN A 12 -19.34 -1.37 -65.82
N GLU A 13 -18.91 -0.87 -64.65
CA GLU A 13 -17.80 0.08 -64.58
C GLU A 13 -16.86 -0.21 -63.40
N GLU A 14 -15.65 -0.68 -63.71
CA GLU A 14 -14.37 0.02 -63.49
C GLU A 14 -13.18 -0.94 -63.63
N GLU A 15 -12.13 -0.44 -64.30
CA GLU A 15 -10.85 -1.09 -64.55
C GLU A 15 -10.20 -1.63 -63.26
N PRO A 16 -9.40 -2.72 -63.34
CA PRO A 16 -8.68 -3.23 -62.18
C PRO A 16 -7.63 -2.21 -61.71
N LEU A 17 -7.86 -1.62 -60.53
CA LEU A 17 -6.85 -0.88 -59.78
C LEU A 17 -5.65 -1.81 -59.50
N LEU A 18 -4.56 -1.51 -60.21
CA LEU A 18 -3.14 -1.88 -60.00
C LEU A 18 -2.84 -3.12 -59.14
N GLY A 19 -2.45 -4.21 -59.82
CA GLY A 19 -1.52 -5.22 -59.27
C GLY A 19 -2.11 -6.57 -58.84
N PHE A 20 -3.42 -6.73 -58.77
CA PHE A 20 -4.05 -8.02 -58.42
C PHE A 20 -4.43 -8.85 -59.65
N SER A 21 -4.22 -10.18 -59.59
CA SER A 21 -4.67 -11.09 -60.66
C SER A 21 -6.19 -10.96 -60.87
N SER A 22 -6.65 -11.01 -62.13
CA SER A 22 -8.09 -10.89 -62.48
C SER A 22 -8.97 -11.91 -61.75
N THR A 23 -8.42 -13.09 -61.44
CA THR A 23 -9.01 -14.13 -60.61
C THR A 23 -9.22 -13.71 -59.16
N THR A 24 -8.25 -13.02 -58.56
CA THR A 24 -8.35 -12.54 -57.17
C THR A 24 -9.37 -11.41 -57.05
N TYR A 25 -9.41 -10.50 -58.03
CA TYR A 25 -10.42 -9.44 -58.09
C TYR A 25 -11.85 -10.01 -58.21
N ARG A 26 -12.06 -11.00 -59.09
CA ARG A 26 -13.35 -11.69 -59.22
C ARG A 26 -13.75 -12.47 -57.97
N PHE A 27 -12.79 -13.05 -57.26
CA PHE A 27 -13.05 -13.72 -55.98
C PHE A 27 -13.45 -12.70 -54.90
N GLN A 28 -12.73 -11.59 -54.78
CA GLN A 28 -13.06 -10.50 -53.85
C GLN A 28 -14.47 -9.94 -54.10
N GLN A 29 -14.83 -9.67 -55.35
CA GLN A 29 -16.19 -9.21 -55.70
C GLN A 29 -17.27 -10.23 -55.33
N LYS A 30 -17.03 -11.54 -55.55
CA LYS A 30 -17.96 -12.60 -55.14
C LYS A 30 -18.12 -12.66 -53.62
N VAL A 31 -17.03 -12.54 -52.87
CA VAL A 31 -17.06 -12.51 -51.39
C VAL A 31 -17.80 -11.28 -50.90
N GLN A 32 -17.52 -10.10 -51.47
CA GLN A 32 -18.23 -8.85 -51.14
C GLN A 32 -19.73 -8.97 -51.40
N TYR A 33 -20.13 -9.48 -52.58
CA TYR A 33 -21.53 -9.69 -52.93
C TYR A 33 -22.21 -10.70 -51.98
N CYS A 34 -21.53 -11.79 -51.63
CA CYS A 34 -22.03 -12.78 -50.68
C CYS A 34 -22.25 -12.16 -49.29
N MET A 35 -21.24 -11.46 -48.75
CA MET A 35 -21.31 -10.79 -47.46
C MET A 35 -22.41 -9.73 -47.43
N GLN A 36 -22.50 -8.91 -48.49
CA GLN A 36 -23.53 -7.88 -48.60
C GLN A 36 -24.94 -8.48 -48.61
N ASN A 37 -25.16 -9.56 -49.36
CA ASN A 37 -26.47 -10.21 -49.41
C ASN A 37 -26.81 -10.89 -48.08
N LEU A 38 -25.83 -11.48 -47.39
CA LEU A 38 -26.02 -12.13 -46.10
C LEU A 38 -26.32 -11.11 -44.98
N LEU A 39 -25.53 -10.03 -44.89
CA LEU A 39 -25.79 -8.92 -43.96
C LEU A 39 -27.10 -8.20 -44.26
N ARG A 40 -27.46 -8.04 -45.54
CA ARG A 40 -28.75 -7.46 -45.94
C ARG A 40 -29.91 -8.34 -45.48
N ARG A 41 -29.85 -9.65 -45.73
CA ARG A 41 -30.88 -10.61 -45.27
C ARG A 41 -30.97 -10.61 -43.74
N TRP A 42 -29.84 -10.61 -43.04
CA TRP A 42 -29.80 -10.53 -41.59
C TRP A 42 -30.39 -9.22 -41.05
N GLY A 43 -30.00 -8.09 -41.64
CA GLY A 43 -30.52 -6.78 -41.27
C GLY A 43 -32.03 -6.65 -41.47
N ILE A 44 -32.56 -7.16 -42.58
CA ILE A 44 -34.02 -7.21 -42.82
C ILE A 44 -34.71 -8.10 -41.78
N PHE A 45 -34.12 -9.24 -41.43
CA PHE A 45 -34.66 -10.15 -40.43
C PHE A 45 -34.71 -9.52 -39.03
N VAL A 46 -33.66 -8.83 -38.62
CA VAL A 46 -33.58 -8.10 -37.34
C VAL A 46 -34.56 -6.92 -37.33
N ALA A 47 -34.59 -6.12 -38.38
CA ALA A 47 -35.47 -4.95 -38.49
C ALA A 47 -36.95 -5.34 -38.47
N SER A 48 -37.31 -6.47 -39.11
CA SER A 48 -38.68 -6.99 -39.13
C SER A 48 -39.13 -7.52 -37.76
N ASN A 49 -38.20 -7.99 -36.92
CA ASN A 49 -38.47 -8.59 -35.60
C ASN A 49 -37.85 -7.80 -34.43
N LYS A 50 -37.83 -6.47 -34.54
CA LYS A 50 -37.14 -5.54 -33.61
C LYS A 50 -37.42 -5.76 -32.11
N ILE A 51 -38.66 -6.04 -31.72
CA ILE A 51 -39.02 -6.26 -30.30
C ILE A 51 -38.40 -7.56 -29.76
N CYS A 52 -38.55 -8.66 -30.50
CA CYS A 52 -37.97 -9.95 -30.10
C CYS A 52 -36.46 -9.86 -29.94
N PHE A 53 -35.76 -9.23 -30.90
CA PHE A 53 -34.31 -9.07 -30.82
C PHE A 53 -33.87 -8.18 -29.65
N SER A 54 -34.55 -7.07 -29.42
CA SER A 54 -34.24 -6.17 -28.28
C SER A 54 -34.46 -6.85 -26.93
N LEU A 55 -35.55 -7.61 -26.77
CA LEU A 55 -35.84 -8.34 -25.55
C LEU A 55 -34.84 -9.48 -25.35
N PHE A 56 -34.53 -10.24 -26.40
CA PHE A 56 -33.55 -11.29 -26.35
C PHE A 56 -32.17 -10.77 -25.95
N SER A 57 -31.69 -9.68 -26.56
CA SER A 57 -30.42 -9.07 -26.18
C SER A 57 -30.41 -8.56 -24.73
N LEU A 58 -31.53 -8.02 -24.25
CA LEU A 58 -31.66 -7.57 -22.88
C LEU A 58 -31.61 -8.75 -21.90
N ILE A 59 -32.31 -9.85 -22.20
CA ILE A 59 -32.30 -11.08 -21.40
C ILE A 59 -30.88 -11.65 -21.32
N VAL A 60 -30.19 -11.72 -22.46
CA VAL A 60 -28.79 -12.20 -22.51
C VAL A 60 -27.87 -11.28 -21.69
N LEU A 61 -28.04 -9.96 -21.80
CA LEU A 61 -27.25 -9.00 -21.03
C LEU A 61 -27.49 -9.15 -19.53
N ILE A 62 -28.75 -9.25 -19.09
CA ILE A 62 -29.10 -9.46 -17.68
C ILE A 62 -28.48 -10.77 -17.18
N PHE A 63 -28.64 -11.85 -17.94
CA PHE A 63 -28.08 -13.16 -17.60
C PHE A 63 -26.55 -13.11 -17.45
N LEU A 64 -25.84 -12.53 -18.42
CA LEU A 64 -24.38 -12.40 -18.35
C LEU A 64 -23.93 -11.48 -17.22
N SER A 65 -24.65 -10.39 -16.97
CA SER A 65 -24.34 -9.43 -15.89
C SER A 65 -24.60 -9.99 -14.49
N SER A 66 -25.49 -10.98 -14.34
CA SER A 66 -25.79 -11.59 -13.04
C SER A 66 -24.57 -12.26 -12.39
N GLY A 67 -23.59 -12.70 -13.19
CA GLY A 67 -22.33 -13.24 -12.67
C GLY A 67 -21.58 -12.25 -11.75
N ILE A 68 -21.71 -10.95 -12.01
CA ILE A 68 -21.11 -9.91 -11.17
C ILE A 68 -21.81 -9.87 -9.80
N ALA A 69 -23.13 -10.03 -9.75
CA ALA A 69 -23.87 -9.99 -8.50
C ALA A 69 -23.66 -11.25 -7.64
N TYR A 70 -23.45 -12.41 -8.26
CA TYR A 70 -23.40 -13.70 -7.53
C TYR A 70 -21.98 -14.24 -7.29
N HIS A 71 -21.00 -13.91 -8.12
CA HIS A 71 -19.67 -14.55 -8.11
C HIS A 71 -18.49 -13.58 -8.25
N PHE A 72 -18.71 -12.27 -8.14
CA PHE A 72 -17.61 -11.33 -8.19
C PHE A 72 -16.85 -11.30 -6.86
N GLU A 73 -15.62 -11.81 -6.89
CA GLU A 73 -14.67 -11.74 -5.77
C GLU A 73 -13.51 -10.82 -6.16
N VAL A 74 -13.17 -9.89 -5.27
CA VAL A 74 -12.08 -8.93 -5.49
C VAL A 74 -10.85 -9.42 -4.75
N THR A 75 -9.79 -9.73 -5.50
CA THR A 75 -8.47 -10.00 -4.93
C THR A 75 -7.80 -8.67 -4.58
N SER A 76 -7.59 -8.41 -3.28
CA SER A 76 -6.90 -7.20 -2.79
C SER A 76 -5.45 -7.45 -2.37
N ASN A 77 -5.04 -8.71 -2.19
CA ASN A 77 -3.69 -9.05 -1.74
C ASN A 77 -2.66 -8.80 -2.87
N PRO A 78 -1.68 -7.88 -2.69
CA PRO A 78 -0.69 -7.58 -3.70
C PRO A 78 0.11 -8.81 -4.15
N ILE A 79 0.41 -9.75 -3.24
CA ILE A 79 1.20 -10.94 -3.61
C ILE A 79 0.44 -11.81 -4.61
N ASP A 80 -0.89 -11.89 -4.50
CA ASP A 80 -1.73 -12.68 -5.40
C ASP A 80 -1.93 -12.01 -6.76
N ILE A 81 -1.81 -10.68 -6.81
CA ILE A 81 -1.91 -9.88 -8.05
C ILE A 81 -0.58 -9.88 -8.81
N TRP A 82 0.54 -9.73 -8.10
CA TRP A 82 1.86 -9.47 -8.69
C TRP A 82 2.76 -10.70 -8.79
N SER A 83 2.39 -11.83 -8.17
CA SER A 83 3.15 -13.09 -8.22
C SER A 83 2.30 -14.24 -8.75
N PRO A 84 2.71 -14.89 -9.85
CA PRO A 84 2.02 -16.08 -10.33
C PRO A 84 2.04 -17.21 -9.27
N PRO A 85 0.92 -17.93 -9.06
CA PRO A 85 0.80 -18.90 -7.98
C PRO A 85 1.79 -20.07 -8.11
N ASN A 86 2.19 -20.43 -9.32
CA ASN A 86 3.13 -21.54 -9.57
C ASN A 86 4.58 -21.09 -9.77
N SER A 87 4.91 -19.83 -9.47
CA SER A 87 6.27 -19.32 -9.60
C SER A 87 7.21 -19.92 -8.54
N GLU A 88 8.50 -20.03 -8.86
CA GLU A 88 9.50 -20.52 -7.90
C GLU A 88 9.58 -19.66 -6.64
N PHE A 89 9.40 -18.34 -6.76
CA PHE A 89 9.33 -17.43 -5.62
C PHE A 89 8.15 -17.74 -4.70
N ARG A 90 6.98 -18.10 -5.25
CA ARG A 90 5.81 -18.47 -4.46
C ARG A 90 6.05 -19.77 -3.69
N LYS A 91 6.63 -20.79 -4.33
CA LYS A 91 7.00 -22.05 -3.67
C LYS A 91 8.01 -21.84 -2.54
N GLN A 92 9.01 -20.99 -2.75
CA GLN A 92 10.01 -20.66 -1.73
C GLN A 92 9.39 -19.91 -0.55
N LYS A 93 8.48 -18.98 -0.83
CA LYS A 93 7.72 -18.28 0.21
C LYS A 93 6.84 -19.24 1.01
N GLU A 94 6.10 -20.11 0.34
CA GLU A 94 5.26 -21.12 0.99
C GLU A 94 6.10 -22.05 1.87
N TYR A 95 7.24 -22.53 1.36
CA TYR A 95 8.18 -23.31 2.14
C TYR A 95 8.70 -22.53 3.37
N PHE A 96 9.05 -21.26 3.21
CA PHE A 96 9.49 -20.43 4.34
C PHE A 96 8.36 -20.25 5.38
N ASP A 97 7.17 -19.85 4.93
CA ASP A 97 6.02 -19.58 5.80
C ASP A 97 5.56 -20.85 6.56
N GLU A 98 5.66 -22.03 5.95
CA GLU A 98 5.35 -23.32 6.60
C GLU A 98 6.37 -23.72 7.68
N ASN A 99 7.65 -23.43 7.46
CA ASN A 99 8.73 -23.86 8.37
C ASN A 99 9.04 -22.84 9.47
N PHE A 100 8.91 -21.54 9.18
CA PHE A 100 9.31 -20.44 10.06
C PHE A 100 8.15 -19.52 10.46
N GLY A 101 6.97 -19.71 9.87
CA GLY A 101 5.88 -18.75 9.96
C GLY A 101 6.05 -17.60 8.97
N PRO A 102 4.98 -16.83 8.72
CA PRO A 102 5.05 -15.67 7.84
C PRO A 102 5.94 -14.59 8.44
N PHE A 103 6.60 -13.82 7.56
CA PHE A 103 7.40 -12.68 7.97
C PHE A 103 6.55 -11.65 8.72
N TYR A 104 7.13 -11.02 9.75
CA TYR A 104 6.47 -10.05 10.62
C TYR A 104 5.92 -8.85 9.85
N ARG A 105 4.91 -8.20 10.43
CA ARG A 105 4.42 -6.89 10.02
C ARG A 105 5.29 -5.83 10.68
N VAL A 106 5.71 -4.82 9.94
CA VAL A 106 6.67 -3.82 10.43
C VAL A 106 6.02 -2.44 10.45
N GLU A 107 5.98 -1.83 11.62
CA GLU A 107 5.56 -0.45 11.80
C GLU A 107 6.79 0.41 12.06
N GLN A 108 7.12 1.27 11.09
CA GLN A 108 8.31 2.06 11.11
C GLN A 108 7.97 3.54 11.32
N ILE A 109 8.69 4.17 12.24
CA ILE A 109 8.64 5.60 12.49
C ILE A 109 10.05 6.14 12.33
N ILE A 110 10.21 7.10 11.44
CA ILE A 110 11.44 7.81 11.15
C ILE A 110 11.31 9.21 11.72
N MET A 111 12.17 9.53 12.68
CA MET A 111 12.19 10.81 13.36
C MET A 111 13.43 11.60 12.94
N LYS A 112 13.21 12.82 12.43
CA LYS A 112 14.28 13.73 12.04
C LYS A 112 14.23 15.00 12.88
N ALA A 113 15.38 15.41 13.40
CA ALA A 113 15.54 16.70 14.05
C ALA A 113 15.58 17.82 13.00
N THR A 114 14.75 18.84 13.16
CA THR A 114 14.73 20.04 12.31
C THR A 114 15.19 21.24 13.10
N ASN A 115 16.03 22.09 12.49
CA ASN A 115 16.62 23.29 13.10
C ASN A 115 17.56 23.02 14.29
N VAL A 116 18.05 21.80 14.41
CA VAL A 116 18.97 21.37 15.46
C VAL A 116 20.33 21.05 14.84
N LYS A 117 21.42 21.49 15.49
CA LYS A 117 22.80 21.28 15.02
C LYS A 117 23.44 20.13 15.79
N ASN A 118 24.48 19.55 15.20
CA ASN A 118 25.33 18.58 15.87
C ASN A 118 25.96 19.18 17.13
N THR A 119 26.18 18.34 18.13
CA THR A 119 26.74 18.71 19.43
C THR A 119 28.03 17.95 19.67
N ASN A 120 29.02 18.64 20.25
CA ASN A 120 30.29 18.02 20.60
C ASN A 120 30.28 17.65 22.08
N HIS A 121 30.67 16.43 22.39
CA HIS A 121 30.78 15.93 23.76
C HIS A 121 32.08 15.15 23.94
N VAL A 122 32.65 15.21 25.15
CA VAL A 122 33.90 14.51 25.45
C VAL A 122 33.56 13.12 25.98
N VAL A 123 33.85 12.09 25.19
CA VAL A 123 33.69 10.68 25.58
C VAL A 123 35.08 10.08 25.75
N ASP A 124 35.38 9.56 26.94
CA ASP A 124 36.67 8.95 27.29
C ASP A 124 37.91 9.83 26.95
N GLY A 125 37.75 11.14 27.10
CA GLY A 125 38.80 12.13 26.83
C GLY A 125 38.93 12.55 25.35
N ASN A 126 38.15 11.96 24.45
CA ASN A 126 38.10 12.32 23.03
C ASN A 126 36.88 13.19 22.73
N ASN A 127 37.05 14.20 21.87
CA ASN A 127 35.94 15.03 21.43
C ASN A 127 35.17 14.33 20.31
N VAL A 128 33.94 13.90 20.59
CA VAL A 128 33.06 13.17 19.67
C VAL A 128 31.92 14.09 19.22
N THR A 129 31.59 14.04 17.93
CA THR A 129 30.50 14.83 17.35
C THR A 129 29.24 13.98 17.29
N PHE A 130 28.22 14.34 18.07
CA PHE A 130 26.90 13.72 18.05
C PHE A 130 26.01 14.40 17.00
N GLY A 131 25.34 13.59 16.21
CA GLY A 131 24.42 14.07 15.19
C GLY A 131 23.21 14.79 15.79
N SER A 132 22.55 15.64 14.98
CA SER A 132 21.48 16.54 15.44
C SER A 132 20.29 15.85 16.13
N THR A 133 20.05 14.56 15.89
CA THR A 133 18.98 13.80 16.54
C THR A 133 19.37 13.17 17.88
N LEU A 134 20.67 13.01 18.13
CA LEU A 134 21.18 12.51 19.41
C LEU A 134 21.31 13.68 20.39
N GLN A 135 20.17 14.21 20.79
CA GLN A 135 20.05 15.22 21.84
C GLN A 135 19.10 14.74 22.91
N SER A 136 19.33 15.16 24.15
CA SER A 136 18.55 14.69 25.28
C SER A 136 17.07 15.02 25.16
N ASP A 137 16.71 16.22 24.70
CA ASP A 137 15.33 16.64 24.49
C ASP A 137 14.60 15.80 23.43
N ILE A 138 15.29 15.46 22.34
CA ILE A 138 14.74 14.63 21.26
C ILE A 138 14.59 13.19 21.73
N ILE A 139 15.60 12.61 22.39
CA ILE A 139 15.53 11.23 22.90
C ILE A 139 14.44 11.11 23.98
N GLU A 140 14.31 12.10 24.87
CA GLU A 140 13.18 12.16 25.83
C GLU A 140 11.82 12.19 25.12
N GLN A 141 11.72 12.86 23.97
CA GLN A 141 10.50 12.86 23.17
C GLN A 141 10.24 11.50 22.51
N VAL A 142 11.28 10.74 22.17
CA VAL A 142 11.14 9.34 21.71
C VAL A 142 10.56 8.46 22.82
N PHE A 143 11.09 8.55 24.05
CA PHE A 143 10.54 7.82 25.20
C PHE A 143 9.05 8.12 25.42
N LYS A 144 8.65 9.40 25.36
CA LYS A 144 7.24 9.80 25.48
C LYS A 144 6.39 9.23 24.36
N LEU A 145 6.84 9.37 23.11
CA LEU A 145 6.13 8.85 21.94
C LEU A 145 5.89 7.33 22.05
N GLN A 146 6.92 6.57 22.46
CA GLN A 146 6.80 5.13 22.65
C GLN A 146 5.85 4.77 23.79
N GLN A 147 5.92 5.51 24.91
CA GLN A 147 5.01 5.30 26.03
C GLN A 147 3.55 5.53 25.62
N ASP A 148 3.28 6.56 24.82
CA ASP A 148 1.95 6.83 24.29
C ASP A 148 1.50 5.70 23.35
N ILE A 149 2.38 5.21 22.46
CA ILE A 149 2.10 4.09 21.55
C ILE A 149 1.80 2.79 22.32
N HIS A 150 2.53 2.51 23.40
CA HIS A 150 2.26 1.36 24.26
C HIS A 150 0.89 1.44 24.96
N GLN A 151 0.37 2.65 25.19
CA GLN A 151 -0.94 2.87 25.79
C GLN A 151 -2.08 2.92 24.77
N LEU A 152 -1.77 2.96 23.46
CA LEU A 152 -2.79 2.96 22.42
C LEU A 152 -3.63 1.69 22.49
N LYS A 153 -4.95 1.89 22.45
CA LYS A 153 -5.94 0.83 22.36
C LYS A 153 -6.76 1.03 21.11
N ALA A 154 -6.87 -0.03 20.32
CA ALA A 154 -7.73 -0.07 19.16
C ALA A 154 -8.99 -0.86 19.47
N THR A 155 -10.13 -0.37 18.99
CA THR A 155 -11.39 -1.09 19.06
C THR A 155 -11.54 -1.98 17.84
N TYR A 156 -11.65 -3.28 18.05
CA TYR A 156 -11.90 -4.27 17.01
C TYR A 156 -13.25 -4.95 17.25
N VAL A 157 -14.10 -5.00 16.23
CA VAL A 157 -15.43 -5.62 16.33
C VAL A 157 -15.39 -6.98 15.64
N SER A 158 -15.61 -8.04 16.41
CA SER A 158 -15.73 -9.42 15.91
C SER A 158 -17.02 -10.03 16.40
N ASN A 159 -17.83 -10.60 15.51
CA ASN A 159 -19.11 -11.25 15.85
C ASN A 159 -20.03 -10.38 16.74
N ASN A 160 -20.10 -9.06 16.46
CA ASN A 160 -20.84 -8.05 17.25
C ASN A 160 -20.35 -7.83 18.70
N ILE A 161 -19.16 -8.33 19.05
CA ILE A 161 -18.49 -8.06 20.32
C ILE A 161 -17.35 -7.07 20.07
N ILE A 162 -17.26 -6.05 20.93
CA ILE A 162 -16.18 -5.05 20.88
C ILE A 162 -15.02 -5.56 21.74
N HIS A 163 -13.87 -5.73 21.11
CA HIS A 163 -12.61 -6.06 21.74
C HIS A 163 -11.70 -4.83 21.74
N ASN A 164 -10.97 -4.63 22.83
CA ASN A 164 -9.90 -3.65 22.90
C ASN A 164 -8.57 -4.37 22.72
N VAL A 165 -7.78 -3.91 21.77
CA VAL A 165 -6.51 -4.53 21.38
C VAL A 165 -5.40 -3.54 21.67
N SER A 166 -4.36 -4.00 22.35
CA SER A 166 -3.15 -3.23 22.62
C SER A 166 -1.95 -3.81 21.87
N LEU A 167 -0.86 -3.04 21.81
CA LEU A 167 0.39 -3.50 21.19
C LEU A 167 0.90 -4.82 21.81
N ALA A 168 0.78 -4.96 23.13
CA ALA A 168 1.26 -6.15 23.86
C ALA A 168 0.52 -7.44 23.48
N ASP A 169 -0.68 -7.33 22.90
CA ASP A 169 -1.50 -8.46 22.48
C ASP A 169 -1.09 -9.00 21.09
N ILE A 170 -0.51 -8.14 20.24
CA ILE A 170 -0.24 -8.46 18.82
C ILE A 170 1.25 -8.48 18.45
N CYS A 171 2.10 -7.85 19.26
CA CYS A 171 3.52 -7.72 18.96
C CYS A 171 4.24 -9.07 18.94
N PHE A 172 5.33 -9.15 18.16
CA PHE A 172 6.21 -10.30 18.18
C PHE A 172 7.03 -10.34 19.48
N LYS A 173 7.04 -11.49 20.16
CA LYS A 173 7.76 -11.73 21.41
C LYS A 173 8.69 -12.94 21.25
N PRO A 174 10.00 -12.73 20.99
CA PRO A 174 10.90 -13.81 20.58
C PRO A 174 11.18 -14.84 21.69
N LEU A 175 11.03 -14.45 22.96
CA LEU A 175 11.39 -15.28 24.12
C LEU A 175 10.18 -15.59 25.01
N GLU A 176 8.96 -15.49 24.50
CA GLU A 176 7.77 -15.88 25.25
C GLU A 176 7.79 -17.41 25.53
N PRO A 177 7.51 -17.88 26.77
CA PRO A 177 6.97 -17.17 27.94
C PRO A 177 8.01 -16.60 28.92
N GLN A 178 9.30 -16.78 28.68
CA GLN A 178 10.37 -16.36 29.61
C GLN A 178 10.49 -14.83 29.68
N ASN A 179 10.24 -14.15 28.57
CA ASN A 179 10.16 -12.71 28.47
C ASN A 179 8.96 -12.33 27.59
N THR A 180 8.12 -11.41 28.08
CA THR A 180 6.90 -10.95 27.41
C THR A 180 7.03 -9.58 26.75
N HIS A 181 8.24 -9.00 26.76
CA HIS A 181 8.55 -7.74 26.06
C HIS A 181 8.45 -7.91 24.53
N CYS A 182 7.88 -6.90 23.88
CA CYS A 182 7.76 -6.84 22.43
C CYS A 182 9.11 -6.58 21.77
N ALA A 183 9.35 -7.20 20.61
CA ALA A 183 10.47 -6.85 19.76
C ALA A 183 10.26 -5.45 19.16
N MET A 184 10.93 -4.45 19.73
CA MET A 184 10.93 -3.06 19.26
C MET A 184 12.36 -2.56 19.15
N PHE A 185 12.77 -2.09 17.98
CA PHE A 185 14.09 -1.51 17.76
C PHE A 185 14.02 0.01 17.83
N SER A 186 14.72 0.61 18.78
CA SER A 186 14.83 2.06 18.97
C SER A 186 16.10 2.37 19.75
N ILE A 187 16.57 3.62 19.68
CA ILE A 187 17.70 4.10 20.49
C ILE A 187 17.45 3.97 22.00
N THR A 188 16.19 4.03 22.42
CA THR A 188 15.76 3.90 23.83
C THR A 188 16.03 2.50 24.40
N GLN A 189 16.22 1.50 23.54
CA GLN A 189 16.49 0.14 23.97
C GLN A 189 17.89 -0.06 24.55
N TYR A 190 18.86 0.81 24.24
CA TYR A 190 20.13 0.84 24.98
C TYR A 190 19.91 1.11 26.48
N PHE A 191 18.80 1.74 26.83
CA PHE A 191 18.40 1.98 28.22
C PHE A 191 17.21 1.09 28.64
N GLN A 192 16.95 -0.01 27.93
CA GLN A 192 15.83 -0.93 28.17
C GLN A 192 14.47 -0.21 28.31
N ASN A 193 14.25 0.85 27.51
CA ASN A 193 13.07 1.71 27.58
C ASN A 193 12.83 2.38 28.94
N ASN A 194 13.88 2.51 29.77
CA ASN A 194 13.81 3.13 31.09
C ASN A 194 14.31 4.59 31.04
N LEU A 195 13.36 5.54 31.11
CA LEU A 195 13.66 6.97 31.14
C LEU A 195 14.47 7.41 32.36
N THR A 196 14.33 6.72 33.50
CA THR A 196 15.10 7.03 34.71
C THR A 196 16.57 6.70 34.49
N LEU A 197 16.86 5.52 33.93
CA LEU A 197 18.23 5.11 33.60
C LEU A 197 18.89 6.06 32.59
N PHE A 198 18.13 6.52 31.58
CA PHE A 198 18.61 7.52 30.63
C PHE A 198 19.03 8.86 31.29
N LYS A 199 18.37 9.25 32.39
CA LYS A 199 18.63 10.50 33.11
C LYS A 199 19.71 10.38 34.19
N GLU A 200 20.18 9.18 34.46
CA GLU A 200 21.21 8.93 35.47
C GLU A 200 22.62 9.28 34.95
N MET A 201 23.52 9.54 35.89
CA MET A 201 24.94 9.74 35.63
C MET A 201 25.74 8.84 36.56
N PHE A 202 26.74 8.15 36.03
CA PHE A 202 27.57 7.22 36.77
C PHE A 202 29.04 7.60 36.64
N ASN A 203 29.68 7.96 37.76
CA ASN A 203 31.11 8.33 37.80
C ASN A 203 31.53 9.40 36.79
N GLY A 204 30.62 10.33 36.43
CA GLY A 204 30.87 11.39 35.45
C GLY A 204 30.58 10.99 33.99
N SER A 205 30.23 9.73 33.74
CA SER A 205 29.67 9.27 32.46
C SER A 205 28.17 9.53 32.42
N ASP A 206 27.70 10.11 31.32
CA ASP A 206 26.28 10.32 31.06
C ASP A 206 25.79 9.43 29.91
N TRP A 207 24.56 9.69 29.44
CA TRP A 207 23.96 8.95 28.33
C TRP A 207 24.77 9.02 27.03
N HIS A 208 25.61 10.05 26.81
CA HIS A 208 26.47 10.15 25.63
C HIS A 208 27.51 9.02 25.63
N ASN A 209 28.17 8.78 26.78
CA ASN A 209 29.14 7.69 26.92
C ASN A 209 28.47 6.33 26.66
N HIS A 210 27.28 6.13 27.24
CA HIS A 210 26.57 4.86 27.10
C HIS A 210 26.13 4.60 25.65
N ILE A 211 25.53 5.60 24.98
CA ILE A 211 25.17 5.48 23.56
C ILE A 211 26.42 5.24 22.70
N TYR A 212 27.51 5.96 22.95
CA TYR A 212 28.76 5.77 22.23
C TYR A 212 29.29 4.33 22.35
N ASN A 213 29.32 3.79 23.56
CA ASN A 213 29.76 2.42 23.84
C ASN A 213 28.83 1.38 23.19
N CYS A 214 27.52 1.54 23.32
CA CYS A 214 26.55 0.61 22.78
C CYS A 214 26.45 0.65 21.25
N VAL A 215 26.66 1.81 20.63
CA VAL A 215 26.74 1.91 19.17
C VAL A 215 28.03 1.27 18.65
N GLY A 216 29.15 1.47 19.35
CA GLY A 216 30.43 0.86 19.00
C GLY A 216 30.42 -0.66 19.15
N VAL A 217 29.87 -1.18 20.25
CA VAL A 217 29.77 -2.61 20.56
C VAL A 217 28.38 -2.96 21.12
N PRO A 218 27.38 -3.18 20.23
CA PRO A 218 26.00 -3.46 20.63
C PRO A 218 25.80 -4.75 21.43
N GLU A 219 26.77 -5.66 21.37
CA GLU A 219 26.76 -6.94 22.08
C GLU A 219 27.29 -6.83 23.52
N THR A 220 27.56 -5.62 24.00
CA THR A 220 28.01 -5.38 25.38
C THR A 220 26.88 -5.63 26.37
N MET A 221 27.03 -6.69 27.16
CA MET A 221 26.05 -7.07 28.20
C MET A 221 26.15 -6.20 29.47
N VAL A 222 27.33 -5.64 29.74
CA VAL A 222 27.62 -4.85 30.93
C VAL A 222 28.57 -3.72 30.55
N ASP A 223 28.07 -2.50 30.55
CA ASP A 223 28.86 -1.28 30.42
C ASP A 223 29.27 -0.79 31.83
N SER A 224 30.49 -1.13 32.23
CA SER A 224 31.06 -0.69 33.50
C SER A 224 31.22 0.83 33.60
N SER A 225 31.21 1.54 32.47
CA SER A 225 31.33 3.00 32.42
C SER A 225 30.02 3.68 32.78
N PHE A 226 28.88 2.98 32.67
CA PHE A 226 27.54 3.51 32.92
C PHE A 226 26.75 2.58 33.85
N GLY A 227 27.23 2.43 35.09
CA GLY A 227 26.46 1.74 36.15
C GLY A 227 26.19 0.26 35.92
N ASN A 228 26.98 -0.42 35.07
CA ASN A 228 26.75 -1.80 34.63
C ASN A 228 25.45 -1.98 33.82
N ALA A 229 24.97 -0.93 33.15
CA ALA A 229 23.85 -1.02 32.23
C ALA A 229 24.18 -1.92 31.02
N SER A 230 23.18 -2.58 30.45
CA SER A 230 23.35 -3.43 29.28
C SER A 230 23.08 -2.65 28.00
N CYS A 231 23.74 -2.99 26.89
CA CYS A 231 23.37 -2.49 25.57
C CYS A 231 22.27 -3.33 24.88
N PHE A 232 21.82 -4.41 25.53
CA PHE A 232 20.72 -5.24 25.03
C PHE A 232 19.38 -4.56 25.28
N SER A 233 18.43 -4.82 24.38
CA SER A 233 17.04 -4.42 24.58
C SER A 233 16.40 -5.11 25.77
N ASP A 234 15.24 -4.59 26.19
CA ASP A 234 14.37 -5.21 27.19
C ASP A 234 13.88 -6.62 26.78
N PHE A 235 13.83 -6.91 25.48
CA PHE A 235 13.53 -8.24 24.90
C PHE A 235 14.79 -9.12 24.68
N PHE A 236 15.93 -8.74 25.24
CA PHE A 236 17.20 -9.49 25.22
C PHE A 236 17.80 -9.74 23.83
N ALA A 237 17.76 -8.74 22.96
CA ALA A 237 18.52 -8.76 21.70
C ALA A 237 19.48 -7.57 21.60
N PRO A 238 20.62 -7.73 20.93
CA PRO A 238 21.50 -6.61 20.63
C PRO A 238 20.80 -5.64 19.66
N VAL A 239 20.91 -4.35 19.92
CA VAL A 239 20.29 -3.31 19.10
C VAL A 239 21.31 -2.83 18.07
N ASN A 240 21.17 -3.32 16.84
CA ASN A 240 22.07 -2.92 15.76
C ASN A 240 21.86 -1.43 15.41
N PRO A 241 22.91 -0.58 15.45
CA PRO A 241 22.82 0.84 15.13
C PRO A 241 22.19 1.11 13.76
N LYS A 242 22.43 0.24 12.78
CA LYS A 242 21.87 0.38 11.42
C LYS A 242 20.35 0.26 11.35
N LEU A 243 19.72 -0.30 12.39
CA LEU A 243 18.26 -0.43 12.48
C LEU A 243 17.60 0.75 13.18
N VAL A 244 18.36 1.53 13.95
CA VAL A 244 17.82 2.59 14.84
C VAL A 244 18.38 3.98 14.56
N LEU A 245 19.48 4.07 13.81
CA LEU A 245 20.14 5.32 13.39
C LEU A 245 20.22 5.38 11.87
N GLY A 246 20.05 6.58 11.31
CA GLY A 246 20.08 6.80 9.87
C GLY A 246 20.70 8.13 9.47
N ASN A 247 20.99 8.25 8.17
CA ASN A 247 21.55 9.44 7.54
C ASN A 247 22.88 9.91 8.19
N TYR A 248 23.87 9.04 8.11
CA TYR A 248 25.28 9.26 8.46
C TYR A 248 26.17 8.64 7.37
N THR A 249 27.44 9.05 7.27
CA THR A 249 28.36 8.51 6.25
C THR A 249 29.10 7.27 6.75
N ASP A 250 29.88 7.44 7.82
CA ASP A 250 30.79 6.42 8.33
C ASP A 250 30.46 6.05 9.77
N ASP A 251 30.29 7.06 10.64
CA ASP A 251 30.01 6.87 12.06
C ASP A 251 28.51 7.02 12.38
N PRO A 252 27.84 5.98 12.92
CA PRO A 252 26.44 6.08 13.34
C PRO A 252 26.20 7.14 14.42
N ILE A 253 27.20 7.54 15.19
CA ILE A 253 27.06 8.62 16.20
C ILE A 253 26.76 9.97 15.56
N GLU A 254 27.12 10.17 14.29
CA GLU A 254 26.80 11.39 13.54
C GLU A 254 25.38 11.38 12.93
N ALA A 255 24.57 10.36 13.24
CA ALA A 255 23.23 10.20 12.68
C ALA A 255 22.31 11.39 12.93
N THR A 256 21.56 11.75 11.89
CA THR A 256 20.61 12.86 11.89
C THR A 256 19.15 12.40 11.81
N VAL A 257 18.95 11.08 11.86
CA VAL A 257 17.65 10.42 11.82
C VAL A 257 17.64 9.29 12.84
N LEU A 258 16.57 9.20 13.62
CA LEU A 258 16.26 8.04 14.46
C LEU A 258 15.20 7.19 13.78
N VAL A 259 15.37 5.88 13.85
CA VAL A 259 14.41 4.91 13.31
C VAL A 259 13.88 4.09 14.48
N ILE A 260 12.56 3.99 14.56
CA ILE A 260 11.84 3.20 15.56
C ILE A 260 11.05 2.17 14.77
N ASN A 261 11.28 0.89 15.05
CA ASN A 261 10.57 -0.21 14.41
C ASN A 261 9.84 -1.01 15.49
N PHE A 262 8.54 -1.16 15.33
CA PHE A 262 7.75 -2.17 16.03
C PHE A 262 7.61 -3.38 15.11
N LEU A 263 7.63 -4.58 15.71
CA LEU A 263 7.37 -5.83 15.01
C LEU A 263 6.07 -6.43 15.54
N VAL A 264 5.13 -6.66 14.62
CA VAL A 264 3.83 -7.29 14.91
C VAL A 264 3.73 -8.64 14.24
N ASN A 265 3.08 -9.58 14.91
CA ASN A 265 2.87 -10.92 14.36
C ASN A 265 2.03 -10.83 13.08
N ASN A 266 2.48 -11.57 12.07
CA ASN A 266 1.73 -11.77 10.83
C ASN A 266 1.13 -13.17 10.84
N TYR A 267 0.02 -13.33 10.11
CA TYR A 267 -0.66 -14.60 9.93
C TYR A 267 -0.85 -14.90 8.45
N ILE A 268 -0.75 -16.18 8.07
CA ILE A 268 -0.93 -16.63 6.69
C ILE A 268 -2.34 -16.30 6.19
N LYS A 269 -3.34 -16.47 7.08
CA LYS A 269 -4.72 -16.09 6.78
C LYS A 269 -4.92 -14.60 7.06
N ASN A 270 -5.17 -13.84 6.00
CA ASN A 270 -5.39 -12.39 6.10
C ASN A 270 -6.54 -12.00 7.05
N THR A 271 -7.53 -12.87 7.27
CA THR A 271 -8.63 -12.63 8.22
C THR A 271 -8.12 -12.53 9.67
N GLU A 272 -7.05 -13.24 10.02
CA GLU A 272 -6.46 -13.22 11.37
C GLU A 272 -5.66 -11.92 11.61
N ASN A 273 -5.14 -11.30 10.55
CA ASN A 273 -4.45 -10.01 10.61
C ASN A 273 -5.38 -8.81 10.85
N SER A 274 -6.71 -8.99 10.82
CA SER A 274 -7.69 -7.92 11.00
C SER A 274 -7.54 -7.18 12.35
N ILE A 275 -7.13 -7.92 13.38
CA ILE A 275 -6.83 -7.40 14.72
C ILE A 275 -5.63 -6.45 14.67
N SER A 276 -4.52 -6.87 14.04
CA SER A 276 -3.31 -6.06 13.85
C SER A 276 -3.61 -4.83 13.00
N ILE A 277 -4.37 -4.97 11.90
CA ILE A 277 -4.77 -3.86 11.02
C ILE A 277 -5.59 -2.79 11.78
N ALA A 278 -6.47 -3.20 12.70
CA ALA A 278 -7.22 -2.24 13.53
C ALA A 278 -6.30 -1.42 14.44
N TRP A 279 -5.27 -2.06 15.02
CA TRP A 279 -4.26 -1.38 15.81
C TRP A 279 -3.36 -0.48 14.97
N GLU A 280 -2.87 -0.96 13.82
CA GLU A 280 -2.08 -0.19 12.86
C GLU A 280 -2.80 1.10 12.42
N ARG A 281 -4.10 1.03 12.12
CA ARG A 281 -4.89 2.23 11.77
C ARG A 281 -4.99 3.23 12.93
N SER A 282 -5.08 2.74 14.16
CA SER A 282 -5.08 3.59 15.36
C SER A 282 -3.72 4.25 15.57
N LEU A 283 -2.62 3.51 15.34
CA LEU A 283 -1.26 4.05 15.33
C LEU A 283 -1.10 5.14 14.27
N LEU A 284 -1.52 4.88 13.02
CA LEU A 284 -1.44 5.87 11.93
C LEU A 284 -2.24 7.15 12.25
N ALA A 285 -3.42 7.02 12.86
CA ALA A 285 -4.21 8.17 13.28
C ALA A 285 -3.48 9.00 14.36
N TYR A 286 -2.91 8.33 15.36
CA TYR A 286 -2.12 8.98 16.40
C TYR A 286 -0.90 9.72 15.83
N LEU A 287 -0.13 9.07 14.96
CA LEU A 287 1.08 9.63 14.36
C LEU A 287 0.77 10.79 13.40
N LYS A 288 -0.37 10.76 12.72
CA LYS A 288 -0.83 11.85 11.85
C LYS A 288 -1.09 13.15 12.60
N ASP A 289 -1.59 13.04 13.84
CA ASP A 289 -1.91 14.19 14.68
C ASP A 289 -0.70 14.68 15.52
N PHE A 290 0.41 13.93 15.50
CA PHE A 290 1.64 14.30 16.20
C PHE A 290 2.25 15.59 15.62
N LYS A 291 2.46 16.58 16.50
CA LYS A 291 3.08 17.86 16.13
C LYS A 291 4.15 18.26 17.13
N HIS A 292 5.32 18.62 16.64
CA HIS A 292 6.44 19.09 17.44
C HIS A 292 7.27 20.12 16.68
N PRO A 293 7.76 21.20 17.31
CA PRO A 293 8.46 22.29 16.61
C PRO A 293 9.81 21.88 15.99
N ASN A 294 10.55 20.98 16.65
CA ASN A 294 11.92 20.60 16.27
C ASN A 294 12.01 19.18 15.69
N ILE A 295 10.88 18.50 15.48
CA ILE A 295 10.84 17.11 15.03
C ILE A 295 9.91 17.00 13.83
N THR A 296 10.42 16.38 12.78
CA THR A 296 9.61 15.94 11.63
C THR A 296 9.54 14.42 11.64
N LEU A 297 8.33 13.91 11.51
CA LEU A 297 8.01 12.50 11.61
C LEU A 297 7.56 11.98 10.24
N SER A 298 8.18 10.90 9.79
CA SER A 298 7.72 10.08 8.67
C SER A 298 7.40 8.71 9.22
N TYR A 299 6.34 8.06 8.74
CA TYR A 299 5.89 6.80 9.32
C TYR A 299 5.19 5.93 8.28
N SER A 300 5.23 4.62 8.52
CA SER A 300 4.54 3.62 7.71
C SER A 300 4.09 2.46 8.60
N ALA A 301 2.91 1.93 8.32
CA ALA A 301 2.46 0.65 8.83
C ALA A 301 2.24 -0.31 7.66
N GLU A 302 2.25 -1.61 7.91
CA GLU A 302 2.09 -2.63 6.87
C GLU A 302 0.76 -2.46 6.09
N CYS A 303 -0.34 -2.08 6.75
CA CYS A 303 -1.62 -1.81 6.07
C CYS A 303 -1.66 -0.49 5.27
N SER A 304 -0.75 0.46 5.52
CA SER A 304 -0.85 1.83 5.01
C SER A 304 -0.77 1.91 3.48
N VAL A 305 0.01 1.02 2.85
CA VAL A 305 0.15 0.98 1.39
C VAL A 305 -1.18 0.59 0.74
N GLN A 306 -1.85 -0.44 1.26
CA GLN A 306 -3.15 -0.87 0.74
C GLN A 306 -4.23 0.18 0.98
N ASP A 307 -4.27 0.75 2.19
CA ASP A 307 -5.25 1.78 2.54
C ASP A 307 -5.11 3.04 1.63
N GLU A 308 -3.88 3.45 1.28
CA GLU A 308 -3.67 4.59 0.38
C GLU A 308 -4.00 4.27 -1.09
N ILE A 309 -3.76 3.04 -1.56
CA ILE A 309 -4.19 2.60 -2.91
C ILE A 309 -5.72 2.61 -3.02
N ASP A 310 -6.41 2.08 -2.01
CA ASP A 310 -7.87 2.03 -1.98
C ASP A 310 -8.47 3.45 -1.93
N ARG A 311 -7.87 4.35 -1.14
CA ARG A 311 -8.28 5.76 -1.06
C ARG A 311 -8.16 6.47 -2.41
N GLN A 312 -7.05 6.27 -3.13
CA GLN A 312 -6.85 6.86 -4.45
C GLN A 312 -7.86 6.30 -5.47
N SER A 313 -8.09 5.00 -5.46
CA SER A 313 -9.05 4.33 -6.35
C SER A 313 -10.46 4.92 -6.21
N HIS A 314 -10.91 5.19 -4.97
CA HIS A 314 -12.19 5.84 -4.72
C HIS A 314 -12.23 7.31 -5.18
N ALA A 315 -11.12 8.05 -5.04
CA ALA A 315 -11.05 9.44 -5.46
C ALA A 315 -11.17 9.59 -6.98
N GLU A 316 -10.58 8.65 -7.75
CA GLU A 316 -10.59 8.68 -9.21
C GLU A 316 -11.92 8.24 -9.84
N ALA A 317 -12.72 7.42 -9.14
CA ALA A 317 -14.00 6.92 -9.64
C ALA A 317 -14.96 8.05 -10.09
N ARG A 318 -14.94 9.20 -9.40
CA ARG A 318 -15.75 10.37 -9.78
C ARG A 318 -15.29 10.97 -11.10
N THR A 319 -13.99 11.15 -11.29
CA THR A 319 -13.42 11.73 -12.52
C THR A 319 -13.72 10.85 -13.73
N VAL A 320 -13.57 9.53 -13.58
CA VAL A 320 -13.91 8.55 -14.62
C VAL A 320 -15.40 8.59 -14.95
N SER A 321 -16.28 8.70 -13.96
CA SER A 321 -17.73 8.80 -14.20
C SER A 321 -18.11 10.04 -15.02
N ILE A 322 -17.47 11.18 -14.75
CA ILE A 322 -17.68 12.42 -15.51
C ILE A 322 -17.17 12.28 -16.95
N SER A 323 -16.03 11.63 -17.17
CA SER A 323 -15.50 11.44 -18.53
C SER A 323 -16.46 10.60 -19.39
N TYR A 324 -17.02 9.52 -18.85
CA TYR A 324 -18.04 8.72 -19.54
C TYR A 324 -19.31 9.53 -19.84
N LEU A 325 -19.75 10.40 -18.93
CA LEU A 325 -20.90 11.27 -19.16
C LEU A 325 -20.65 12.26 -20.31
N VAL A 326 -19.48 12.89 -20.36
CA VAL A 326 -19.13 13.83 -21.43
C VAL A 326 -19.01 13.11 -22.78
N MET A 327 -18.40 11.92 -22.80
CA MET A 327 -18.35 11.08 -24.00
C MET A 327 -19.75 10.70 -24.49
N PHE A 328 -20.66 10.34 -23.59
CA PHE A 328 -22.06 10.05 -23.92
C PHE A 328 -22.75 11.27 -24.54
N ILE A 329 -22.63 12.43 -23.91
CA ILE A 329 -23.17 13.70 -24.41
C ILE A 329 -22.64 13.98 -25.82
N TYR A 330 -21.32 13.89 -26.01
CA TYR A 330 -20.69 14.13 -27.31
C TYR A 330 -21.25 13.22 -28.41
N VAL A 331 -21.41 11.92 -28.14
CA VAL A 331 -21.98 10.95 -29.11
C VAL A 331 -23.43 11.29 -29.43
N CYS A 332 -24.24 11.66 -28.44
CA CYS A 332 -25.62 12.09 -28.65
C CYS A 332 -25.70 13.34 -29.54
N PHE A 333 -24.84 14.34 -29.31
CA PHE A 333 -24.79 15.54 -30.15
C PHE A 333 -24.26 15.25 -31.56
N SER A 334 -23.25 14.39 -31.71
CA SER A 334 -22.64 14.13 -33.02
C SER A 334 -23.54 13.34 -33.97
N LEU A 335 -24.40 12.45 -33.46
CA LEU A 335 -25.33 11.66 -34.26
C LEU A 335 -26.69 12.35 -34.48
N GLY A 336 -27.02 13.36 -33.68
CA GLY A 336 -28.28 14.10 -33.80
C GLY A 336 -28.27 15.07 -34.97
N THR A 337 -29.23 14.96 -35.89
CA THR A 337 -29.51 16.01 -36.86
C THR A 337 -30.32 17.12 -36.18
N PHE A 338 -29.63 18.14 -35.66
CA PHE A 338 -30.29 19.28 -35.01
C PHE A 338 -31.08 20.12 -36.03
N SER A 339 -32.39 19.89 -36.12
CA SER A 339 -33.32 20.85 -36.72
C SER A 339 -33.86 21.76 -35.61
N PHE A 340 -33.40 23.02 -35.59
CA PHE A 340 -33.75 24.05 -34.59
C PHE A 340 -35.26 24.36 -34.45
N LYS A 341 -36.15 23.68 -35.18
CA LYS A 341 -37.61 23.85 -35.11
C LYS A 341 -38.33 22.98 -34.07
N ASN A 342 -37.72 21.92 -33.55
CA ASN A 342 -38.41 20.93 -32.69
C ASN A 342 -37.82 20.84 -31.27
N PHE A 343 -37.53 21.98 -30.63
CA PHE A 343 -37.06 22.00 -29.24
C PHE A 343 -38.19 21.77 -28.21
N SER A 344 -39.47 21.71 -28.63
CA SER A 344 -40.60 21.51 -27.71
C SER A 344 -40.90 20.05 -27.37
N THR A 345 -40.15 19.07 -27.89
CA THR A 345 -40.41 17.63 -27.69
C THR A 345 -39.40 16.94 -26.78
N PHE A 346 -38.53 17.69 -26.09
CA PHE A 346 -37.51 17.13 -25.20
C PHE A 346 -37.78 17.33 -23.70
N PHE A 347 -38.97 17.82 -23.33
CA PHE A 347 -39.46 17.80 -21.95
C PHE A 347 -40.85 17.19 -21.86
#